data_AF-K7XXS8-F1
#
_entry.id   AF-K7XXS8-F1
#
_cell.length_a   1.000
_cell.length_b   1.000
_cell.length_c   1.000
_cell.angle_alpha   90.00
_cell.angle_beta   90.00
_cell.angle_gamma   90.00
#
_symmetry.space_group_name_H-M   'P 1'
#
loop_
_entity.id
_entity.type
_entity.pdbx_description
1 polymer ?
#
loop_
_entity_poly.entity_id
_entity_poly.type
_entity_poly.pdbx_seq_one_letter_code
_entity_poly.pdbx_strand_id
1 'polypeptide(L)'
;RSSALIPDKHRLGFRFPCDGPGRGGTCQVSPWDHVFLGLFWMYNCISITIFHFSWKMQSDVWGTITPSQAISHLTNGNFARSSITVNGWLRDFLWAQSSAVIQSYGTPASAYALIFLAAHFTWAFSLMFLFSGRGYWQELIEAIVWAHRKTRVSPMIQPRALSITMGRSVGVAHYLLGGIGTTWAFFLARATTTR
;
A
#
# COMPACT_ATOMS: atom_id res chain seq x y z
N ARG A 1 2.98 12.01 26.74
CA ARG A 1 1.72 11.88 27.54
C ARG A 1 0.89 13.15 27.52
N SER A 2 1.49 14.31 27.25
CA SER A 2 0.84 15.61 27.02
C SER A 2 1.50 16.27 25.79
N SER A 3 0.97 17.40 25.36
CA SER A 3 1.56 18.28 24.34
C SER A 3 1.14 19.72 24.61
N ALA A 4 1.83 20.71 24.03
CA ALA A 4 1.43 22.11 24.16
C ALA A 4 -0.03 22.36 23.72
N LEU A 5 -0.48 21.68 22.67
CA LEU A 5 -1.85 21.81 22.15
C LEU A 5 -2.90 21.08 23.00
N ILE A 6 -2.54 19.93 23.58
CA ILE A 6 -3.43 19.08 24.38
C ILE A 6 -2.69 18.67 25.66
N PRO A 7 -2.82 19.46 26.75
CA PRO A 7 -2.10 19.23 28.00
C PRO A 7 -2.49 17.94 28.71
N ASP A 8 -3.74 17.52 28.59
CA ASP A 8 -4.32 16.35 29.27
C ASP A 8 -4.50 15.13 28.36
N LYS A 9 -3.73 15.06 27.27
CA LYS A 9 -3.82 13.98 26.24
C LYS A 9 -3.83 12.56 26.83
N HIS A 10 -3.14 12.32 27.94
CA HIS A 10 -3.12 11.03 28.62
C HIS A 10 -4.49 10.56 29.11
N ARG A 11 -5.44 11.46 29.39
CA ARG A 11 -6.81 11.13 29.80
C ARG A 11 -7.66 10.60 28.64
N LEU A 12 -7.34 11.01 27.41
CA LEU A 12 -8.00 10.54 26.19
C LEU A 12 -7.60 9.10 25.80
N GLY A 13 -6.57 8.55 26.48
CA GLY A 13 -6.07 7.20 26.24
C GLY A 13 -5.12 7.09 25.05
N PHE A 14 -4.81 5.85 24.67
CA PHE A 14 -3.87 5.56 23.57
C PHE A 14 -4.52 5.71 22.18
N ARG A 15 -5.79 5.32 22.06
CA ARG A 15 -6.50 5.19 20.78
C ARG A 15 -7.77 6.03 20.77
N PHE A 16 -7.69 7.22 20.19
CA PHE A 16 -8.81 8.14 20.00
C PHE A 16 -8.61 8.94 18.70
N PRO A 17 -9.68 9.36 17.99
CA PRO A 17 -9.52 9.90 16.64
C PRO A 17 -9.07 11.37 16.57
N CYS A 18 -9.51 12.18 17.54
CA CYS A 18 -9.24 13.62 17.70
C CYS A 18 -9.77 14.10 19.07
N ASP A 19 -9.46 15.35 19.44
CA ASP A 19 -10.07 16.12 20.54
C ASP A 19 -10.97 17.23 19.97
N GLY A 20 -11.81 16.86 18.99
CA GLY A 20 -12.75 17.76 18.32
C GLY A 20 -12.14 18.76 17.31
N PRO A 21 -12.99 19.59 16.68
CA PRO A 21 -12.57 20.56 15.66
C PRO A 21 -12.00 21.87 16.24
N GLY A 22 -12.04 22.06 17.56
CA GLY A 22 -11.48 23.24 18.23
C GLY A 22 -9.97 23.36 18.04
N ARG A 23 -9.40 24.50 18.46
CA ARG A 23 -7.95 24.80 18.39
C ARG A 23 -7.35 24.67 16.97
N GLY A 24 -8.15 24.94 15.93
CA GLY A 24 -7.74 24.81 14.52
C GLY A 24 -7.84 23.37 13.96
N GLY A 25 -8.34 22.41 14.74
CA GLY A 25 -8.48 21.01 14.37
C GLY A 25 -7.41 20.14 15.03
N THR A 26 -7.85 19.05 15.69
CA THR A 26 -6.97 18.15 16.47
C THR A 26 -6.98 16.72 15.94
N CYS A 27 -7.17 16.55 14.63
CA CYS A 27 -7.11 15.25 13.98
C CYS A 27 -5.74 14.58 14.18
N GLN A 28 -5.74 13.26 14.39
CA GLN A 28 -4.52 12.43 14.39
C GLN A 28 -3.48 12.75 15.47
N VAL A 29 -3.89 13.35 16.58
CA VAL A 29 -3.00 13.69 17.70
C VAL A 29 -2.70 12.52 18.65
N SER A 30 -3.39 11.37 18.49
CA SER A 30 -3.24 10.22 19.38
C SER A 30 -1.95 9.44 19.09
N PRO A 31 -1.37 8.74 20.09
CA PRO A 31 -0.24 7.84 19.84
C PRO A 31 -0.56 6.75 18.80
N TRP A 32 -1.79 6.22 18.79
CA TRP A 32 -2.24 5.26 17.79
C TRP A 32 -2.15 5.83 16.37
N ASP A 33 -2.50 7.11 16.17
CA ASP A 33 -2.40 7.75 14.87
C ASP A 33 -0.94 7.97 14.40
N HIS A 34 0.00 8.11 15.34
CA HIS A 34 1.42 8.15 15.00
C HIS A 34 1.92 6.77 14.54
N VAL A 35 1.43 5.68 15.14
CA VAL A 35 1.69 4.33 14.63
C VAL A 35 1.09 4.17 13.22
N PHE A 36 -0.16 4.61 13.02
CA PHE A 36 -0.81 4.61 11.70
C PHE A 36 0.03 5.34 10.64
N LEU A 37 0.52 6.56 10.92
CA LEU A 37 1.39 7.30 10.00
C LEU A 37 2.75 6.62 9.82
N GLY A 38 3.33 6.11 10.90
CA GLY A 38 4.60 5.40 10.88
C GLY A 38 4.59 4.16 9.99
N LEU A 39 3.45 3.47 9.86
CA LEU A 39 3.30 2.33 8.96
C LEU A 39 3.49 2.70 7.48
N PHE A 40 3.00 3.87 7.03
CA PHE A 40 3.22 4.33 5.66
C PHE A 40 4.70 4.66 5.38
N TRP A 41 5.37 5.28 6.36
CA TRP A 41 6.79 5.59 6.27
C TRP A 41 7.66 4.32 6.29
N MET A 42 7.32 3.38 7.16
CA MET A 42 7.95 2.07 7.20
C MET A 42 7.79 1.35 5.86
N TYR A 43 6.58 1.34 5.29
CA TYR A 43 6.34 0.78 3.95
C TYR A 43 7.21 1.45 2.89
N ASN A 44 7.25 2.79 2.85
CA ASN A 44 8.08 3.52 1.89
C ASN A 44 9.57 3.17 2.02
N CYS A 45 10.11 3.19 3.24
CA CYS A 45 11.50 2.88 3.51
C CYS A 45 11.88 1.45 3.08
N ILE A 46 11.06 0.47 3.46
CA ILE A 46 11.31 -0.93 3.10
C ILE A 46 11.18 -1.13 1.59
N SER A 47 10.17 -0.55 0.93
CA SER A 47 9.98 -0.64 -0.52
C SER A 47 11.20 -0.14 -1.30
N ILE A 48 11.74 1.03 -0.94
CA ILE A 48 12.94 1.56 -1.61
C ILE A 48 14.15 0.68 -1.34
N THR A 49 14.30 0.14 -0.12
CA THR A 49 15.41 -0.75 0.25
C THR A 49 15.40 -2.04 -0.58
N ILE A 50 14.23 -2.68 -0.74
CA ILE A 50 14.11 -3.91 -1.51
C ILE A 50 14.19 -3.67 -3.02
N PHE A 51 13.75 -2.50 -3.51
CA PHE A 51 13.95 -2.09 -4.91
C PHE A 51 15.43 -1.88 -5.22
N HIS A 52 16.16 -1.20 -4.33
CA HIS A 52 17.60 -1.05 -4.42
C HIS A 52 18.30 -2.41 -4.47
N PHE A 53 17.99 -3.31 -3.53
CA PHE A 53 18.54 -4.66 -3.52
C PHE A 53 18.25 -5.39 -4.84
N SER A 54 16.98 -5.45 -5.27
CA SER A 54 16.58 -6.18 -6.46
C SER A 54 17.29 -5.68 -7.73
N TRP A 55 17.35 -4.36 -7.92
CA TRP A 55 17.99 -3.80 -9.11
C TRP A 55 19.51 -3.96 -9.07
N LYS A 56 20.15 -3.64 -7.93
CA LYS A 56 21.60 -3.75 -7.79
C LYS A 56 22.09 -5.17 -8.03
N MET A 57 21.39 -6.17 -7.47
CA MET A 57 21.75 -7.57 -7.65
C MET A 57 21.58 -8.01 -9.11
N GLN A 58 20.49 -7.63 -9.79
CA GLN A 58 20.28 -7.98 -11.21
C GLN A 58 21.22 -7.23 -12.17
N SER A 59 21.75 -6.08 -11.79
CA SER A 59 22.58 -5.26 -12.68
C SER A 59 24.04 -5.61 -12.60
N ASP A 60 24.56 -5.83 -11.39
CA ASP A 60 26.00 -5.87 -11.15
C ASP A 60 26.47 -7.16 -10.46
N VAL A 61 25.57 -8.09 -10.13
CA VAL A 61 25.94 -9.32 -9.39
C VAL A 61 25.46 -10.58 -10.10
N TRP A 62 24.15 -10.75 -10.27
CA TRP A 62 23.55 -11.93 -10.87
C TRP A 62 23.69 -11.91 -12.40
N GLY A 63 24.00 -13.07 -12.97
CA GLY A 63 24.25 -13.26 -14.39
C GLY A 63 24.68 -14.69 -14.70
N THR A 64 24.95 -14.96 -15.98
CA THR A 64 25.50 -16.23 -16.44
C THR A 64 26.98 -16.07 -16.79
N ILE A 65 27.78 -17.10 -16.55
CA ILE A 65 29.20 -17.11 -16.91
C ILE A 65 29.33 -17.62 -18.34
N THR A 66 29.95 -16.83 -19.20
CA THR A 66 30.22 -17.21 -20.60
C THR A 66 31.41 -18.16 -20.66
N PRO A 67 31.59 -18.92 -21.77
CA PRO A 67 32.77 -19.77 -21.96
C PRO A 67 34.10 -19.00 -21.90
N SER A 68 34.09 -17.69 -22.16
CA SER A 68 35.24 -16.78 -22.03
C SER A 68 35.51 -16.32 -20.59
N GLN A 69 34.86 -16.91 -19.59
CA GLN A 69 34.94 -16.54 -18.17
C GLN A 69 34.46 -15.11 -17.84
N ALA A 70 33.73 -14.47 -18.74
CA ALA A 70 33.09 -13.18 -18.46
C ALA A 70 31.69 -13.40 -17.86
N ILE A 71 31.23 -12.47 -17.02
CA ILE A 71 29.87 -12.50 -16.46
C ILE A 71 28.95 -11.66 -17.34
N SER A 72 27.87 -12.27 -17.84
CA SER A 72 26.77 -11.58 -18.51
C SER A 72 25.66 -11.31 -17.49
N HIS A 73 25.62 -10.10 -16.93
CA HIS A 73 24.61 -9.72 -15.94
C HIS A 73 23.19 -9.65 -16.52
N LEU A 74 22.17 -9.92 -15.68
CA LEU A 74 20.75 -9.96 -16.09
C LEU A 74 20.25 -8.64 -16.71
N THR A 75 20.81 -7.50 -16.27
CA THR A 75 20.45 -6.16 -16.79
C THR A 75 21.65 -5.35 -17.28
N ASN A 76 22.75 -6.03 -17.63
CA ASN A 76 23.92 -5.46 -18.30
C ASN A 76 24.53 -4.21 -17.61
N GLY A 77 24.60 -4.18 -16.28
CA GLY A 77 25.24 -3.09 -15.54
C GLY A 77 24.58 -1.71 -15.72
N ASN A 78 23.29 -1.66 -16.06
CA ASN A 78 22.56 -0.40 -16.25
C ASN A 78 22.37 0.43 -14.96
N PHE A 79 22.60 -0.13 -13.77
CA PHE A 79 22.34 0.53 -12.49
C PHE A 79 23.13 1.82 -12.31
N ALA A 80 24.42 1.84 -12.67
CA ALA A 80 25.29 3.00 -12.47
C ALA A 80 24.82 4.27 -13.20
N ARG A 81 24.19 4.13 -14.37
CA ARG A 81 23.71 5.28 -15.17
C ARG A 81 22.23 5.58 -14.95
N SER A 82 21.43 4.57 -14.66
CA SER A 82 19.97 4.73 -14.58
C SER A 82 19.46 5.01 -13.16
N SER A 83 20.07 4.44 -12.12
CA SER A 83 19.58 4.57 -10.73
C SER A 83 19.73 5.98 -10.13
N ILE A 84 20.48 6.87 -10.77
CA ILE A 84 20.69 8.26 -10.32
C ILE A 84 19.53 9.20 -10.68
N THR A 85 18.51 8.72 -11.42
CA THR A 85 17.33 9.53 -11.76
C THR A 85 16.04 8.74 -11.51
N VAL A 86 14.98 9.43 -11.06
CA VAL A 86 13.64 8.84 -10.89
C VAL A 86 13.13 8.25 -12.21
N ASN A 87 13.44 8.89 -13.35
CA ASN A 87 13.08 8.37 -14.66
C ASN A 87 13.76 7.02 -14.96
N GLY A 88 15.02 6.83 -14.57
CA GLY A 88 15.69 5.54 -14.71
C GLY A 88 15.05 4.46 -13.83
N TRP A 89 14.66 4.77 -12.58
CA TRP A 89 13.87 3.84 -11.75
C TRP A 89 12.54 3.47 -12.40
N LEU A 90 11.86 4.43 -13.02
CA LEU A 90 10.59 4.17 -13.70
C LEU A 90 10.79 3.32 -14.97
N ARG A 91 11.73 3.70 -15.83
CA ARG A 91 11.93 3.10 -17.15
C ARG A 91 12.67 1.77 -17.09
N ASP A 92 13.85 1.75 -16.47
CA ASP A 92 14.80 0.64 -16.58
C ASP A 92 14.62 -0.41 -15.47
N PHE A 93 13.93 -0.05 -14.39
CA PHE A 93 13.57 -0.96 -13.32
C PHE A 93 12.08 -1.32 -13.37
N LEU A 94 11.18 -0.40 -13.00
CA LEU A 94 9.75 -0.72 -12.86
C LEU A 94 9.13 -1.15 -14.19
N TRP A 95 9.24 -0.33 -15.24
CA TRP A 95 8.65 -0.62 -16.54
C TRP A 95 9.30 -1.85 -17.18
N ALA A 96 10.62 -1.84 -17.37
CA ALA A 96 11.32 -2.92 -18.06
C ALA A 96 11.15 -4.29 -17.36
N GLN A 97 11.25 -4.35 -16.04
CA GLN A 97 11.17 -5.62 -15.30
C GLN A 97 9.72 -6.07 -15.08
N SER A 98 8.73 -5.18 -15.20
CA SER A 98 7.31 -5.56 -15.09
C SER A 98 6.81 -6.41 -16.26
N SER A 99 7.53 -6.41 -17.38
CA SER A 99 7.25 -7.24 -18.56
C SER A 99 6.97 -8.71 -18.18
N ALA A 100 7.76 -9.27 -17.27
CA ALA A 100 7.61 -10.64 -16.79
C ALA A 100 6.26 -10.91 -16.10
N VAL A 101 5.76 -9.98 -15.29
CA VAL A 101 4.48 -10.16 -14.58
C VAL A 101 3.28 -9.89 -15.49
N ILE A 102 3.36 -8.92 -16.39
CA ILE A 102 2.21 -8.58 -17.26
C ILE A 102 2.04 -9.55 -18.44
N GLN A 103 3.10 -10.24 -18.85
CA GLN A 103 3.07 -11.23 -19.93
C GLN A 103 2.96 -12.68 -19.43
N SER A 104 2.75 -12.91 -18.13
CA SER A 104 2.72 -14.29 -17.59
C SER A 104 1.39 -15.03 -17.76
N TYR A 105 0.37 -14.40 -18.33
CA TYR A 105 -0.91 -15.05 -18.64
C TYR A 105 -0.69 -16.26 -19.57
N GLY A 106 -1.34 -17.39 -19.27
CA GLY A 106 -1.15 -18.63 -20.01
C GLY A 106 0.16 -19.39 -19.69
N THR A 107 0.96 -18.90 -18.75
CA THR A 107 2.16 -19.59 -18.25
C THR A 107 1.95 -20.11 -16.81
N PRO A 108 2.83 -20.98 -16.28
CA PRO A 108 2.81 -21.37 -14.87
C PRO A 108 2.92 -20.19 -13.88
N ALA A 109 3.41 -19.03 -14.33
CA ALA A 109 3.52 -17.80 -13.53
C ALA A 109 2.27 -16.89 -13.60
N SER A 110 1.19 -17.34 -14.25
CA SER A 110 -0.06 -16.57 -14.41
C SER A 110 -0.73 -16.16 -13.09
N ALA A 111 -0.57 -16.97 -12.03
CA ALA A 111 -1.07 -16.62 -10.70
C ALA A 111 -0.47 -15.31 -10.16
N TYR A 112 0.80 -15.02 -10.46
CA TYR A 112 1.42 -13.76 -10.07
C TYR A 112 0.79 -12.56 -10.77
N ALA A 113 0.41 -12.68 -12.05
CA ALA A 113 -0.28 -11.59 -12.75
C ALA A 113 -1.65 -11.29 -12.14
N LEU A 114 -2.41 -12.32 -11.79
CA LEU A 114 -3.71 -12.17 -11.12
C LEU A 114 -3.56 -11.49 -9.76
N ILE A 115 -2.58 -11.91 -8.96
CA ILE A 115 -2.29 -11.28 -7.66
C ILE A 115 -1.79 -9.84 -7.84
N PHE A 116 -0.98 -9.57 -8.88
CA PHE A 116 -0.50 -8.22 -9.19
C PHE A 116 -1.68 -7.26 -9.42
N LEU A 117 -2.67 -7.66 -10.24
CA LEU A 117 -3.88 -6.85 -10.46
C LEU A 117 -4.75 -6.74 -9.20
N ALA A 118 -5.00 -7.85 -8.49
CA ALA A 118 -5.81 -7.84 -7.28
C ALA A 118 -5.20 -6.97 -6.17
N ALA A 119 -3.88 -6.95 -6.06
CA ALA A 119 -3.15 -6.13 -5.11
C ALA A 119 -3.21 -4.63 -5.48
N HIS A 120 -3.11 -4.28 -6.76
CA HIS A 120 -3.38 -2.91 -7.23
C HIS A 120 -4.80 -2.45 -6.88
N PHE A 121 -5.80 -3.32 -7.14
CA PHE A 121 -7.18 -3.03 -6.79
C PHE A 121 -7.35 -2.81 -5.29
N THR A 122 -6.74 -3.67 -4.46
CA THR A 122 -6.80 -3.57 -2.99
C THR A 122 -6.12 -2.30 -2.48
N TRP A 123 -4.98 -1.94 -3.07
CA TRP A 123 -4.29 -0.69 -2.76
C TRP A 123 -5.16 0.52 -3.11
N ALA A 124 -5.76 0.57 -4.30
CA ALA A 124 -6.65 1.66 -4.71
C ALA A 124 -7.92 1.73 -3.85
N PHE A 125 -8.51 0.58 -3.51
CA PHE A 125 -9.67 0.46 -2.61
C PHE A 125 -9.37 1.04 -1.23
N SER A 126 -8.13 0.92 -0.73
CA SER A 126 -7.72 1.50 0.54
C SER A 126 -7.89 3.03 0.58
N LEU A 127 -7.67 3.70 -0.55
CA LEU A 127 -7.72 5.16 -0.66
C LEU A 127 -9.14 5.70 -0.40
N MET A 128 -10.17 4.90 -0.70
CA MET A 128 -11.55 5.23 -0.37
C MET A 128 -11.71 5.50 1.14
N PHE A 129 -11.09 4.69 2.01
CA PHE A 129 -11.16 4.86 3.46
C PHE A 129 -10.21 5.95 3.97
N LEU A 130 -9.08 6.17 3.30
CA LEU A 130 -8.06 7.12 3.72
C LEU A 130 -8.43 8.57 3.37
N PHE A 131 -9.15 8.80 2.27
CA PHE A 131 -9.54 10.13 1.80
C PHE A 131 -10.95 10.55 2.21
N SER A 132 -11.80 9.62 2.67
CA SER A 132 -13.16 9.93 3.10
C SER A 132 -13.33 9.93 4.62
N GLY A 133 -14.40 10.58 5.08
CA GLY A 133 -14.78 10.63 6.49
C GLY A 133 -16.06 9.86 6.78
N ARG A 134 -16.23 9.44 8.05
CA ARG A 134 -17.41 8.70 8.52
C ARG A 134 -18.75 9.39 8.21
N GLY A 135 -18.82 10.71 8.31
CA GLY A 135 -20.06 11.49 8.17
C GLY A 135 -20.78 11.20 6.85
N TYR A 136 -20.05 11.32 5.74
CA TYR A 136 -20.55 11.00 4.39
C TYR A 136 -21.16 9.60 4.29
N TRP A 137 -20.43 8.58 4.77
CA TRP A 137 -20.91 7.20 4.73
C TRP A 137 -22.11 6.95 5.64
N GLN A 138 -22.19 7.66 6.77
CA GLN A 138 -23.31 7.53 7.70
C GLN A 138 -24.60 8.10 7.09
N GLU A 139 -24.53 9.25 6.42
CA GLU A 139 -25.66 9.85 5.70
C GLU A 139 -26.12 8.95 4.53
N LEU A 140 -25.18 8.36 3.78
CA LEU A 140 -25.52 7.37 2.74
C LEU A 140 -26.24 6.14 3.33
N ILE A 141 -25.76 5.61 4.46
CA ILE A 141 -26.40 4.49 5.14
C ILE A 141 -27.81 4.86 5.58
N GLU A 142 -28.07 6.09 6.01
CA GLU A 142 -29.40 6.55 6.40
C GLU A 142 -30.39 6.54 5.22
N ALA A 143 -29.95 6.96 4.04
CA ALA A 143 -30.74 6.85 2.81
C ALA A 143 -31.04 5.38 2.44
N ILE A 144 -30.05 4.49 2.58
CA ILE A 144 -30.21 3.05 2.32
C ILE A 144 -31.18 2.41 3.33
N VAL A 145 -31.07 2.75 4.62
CA VAL A 145 -31.96 2.25 5.68
C VAL A 145 -33.39 2.71 5.45
N TRP A 146 -33.59 3.95 4.96
CA TRP A 146 -34.92 4.41 4.55
C TRP A 146 -35.53 3.49 3.49
N ALA A 147 -34.76 3.11 2.47
CA ALA A 147 -35.23 2.18 1.43
C ALA A 147 -35.55 0.78 2.00
N HIS A 148 -34.70 0.25 2.89
CA HIS A 148 -34.92 -1.05 3.55
C HIS A 148 -36.16 -1.05 4.44
N ARG A 149 -36.47 0.06 5.11
CA ARG A 149 -37.71 0.23 5.88
C ARG A 149 -38.93 0.22 4.98
N LYS A 150 -38.85 0.86 3.81
CA LYS A 150 -39.96 0.88 2.85
C LYS A 150 -40.29 -0.51 2.31
N THR A 151 -39.28 -1.35 2.09
CA THR A 151 -39.43 -2.74 1.64
C THR A 151 -39.57 -3.76 2.77
N ARG A 152 -39.60 -3.32 4.05
CA ARG A 152 -39.72 -4.18 5.25
C ARG A 152 -38.62 -5.24 5.41
N VAL A 153 -37.42 -4.96 4.89
CA VAL A 153 -36.22 -5.82 5.03
C VAL A 153 -35.13 -5.16 5.87
N SER A 154 -35.50 -4.19 6.71
CA SER A 154 -34.55 -3.55 7.63
C SER A 154 -34.02 -4.56 8.65
N PRO A 155 -32.70 -4.64 8.86
CA PRO A 155 -32.13 -5.48 9.90
C PRO A 155 -32.52 -4.94 11.29
N MET A 156 -32.53 -5.84 12.28
CA MET A 156 -32.76 -5.49 13.69
C MET A 156 -31.57 -4.77 14.32
N ILE A 157 -30.34 -5.13 13.94
CA ILE A 157 -29.12 -4.42 14.35
C ILE A 157 -28.94 -3.21 13.43
N GLN A 158 -28.85 -2.02 14.01
CA GLN A 158 -28.77 -0.79 13.25
C GLN A 158 -27.42 -0.66 12.51
N PRO A 159 -27.42 -0.50 11.17
CA PRO A 159 -26.18 -0.32 10.43
C PRO A 159 -25.58 1.05 10.73
N ARG A 160 -24.25 1.06 10.91
CA ARG A 160 -23.45 2.24 11.21
C ARG A 160 -22.21 2.24 10.34
N ALA A 161 -21.83 3.41 9.86
CA ALA A 161 -20.51 3.60 9.26
C ALA A 161 -19.43 3.31 10.31
N LEU A 162 -18.29 2.81 9.84
CA LEU A 162 -17.11 2.51 10.67
C LEU A 162 -16.73 3.72 11.52
N SER A 163 -16.23 3.48 12.74
CA SER A 163 -15.64 4.55 13.56
C SER A 163 -14.43 5.16 12.84
N ILE A 164 -14.07 6.40 13.17
CA ILE A 164 -12.96 7.11 12.52
C ILE A 164 -11.65 6.30 12.63
N THR A 165 -11.36 5.76 13.81
CA THR A 165 -10.19 4.90 14.03
C THR A 165 -10.28 3.61 13.22
N MET A 166 -11.46 2.97 13.15
CA MET A 166 -11.62 1.76 12.32
C MET A 166 -11.45 2.07 10.83
N GLY A 167 -11.95 3.19 10.32
CA GLY A 167 -11.74 3.62 8.94
C GLY A 167 -10.25 3.77 8.62
N ARG A 168 -9.48 4.41 9.51
CA ARG A 168 -8.02 4.50 9.42
C ARG A 168 -7.35 3.12 9.42
N SER A 169 -7.76 2.22 10.33
CA SER A 169 -7.23 0.84 10.39
C SER A 169 -7.48 0.06 9.11
N VAL A 170 -8.70 0.12 8.58
CA VAL A 170 -9.09 -0.56 7.34
C VAL A 170 -8.29 0.01 6.18
N GLY A 171 -8.17 1.34 6.09
CA GLY A 171 -7.35 2.02 5.09
C GLY A 171 -5.89 1.56 5.11
N VAL A 172 -5.19 1.66 6.25
CA VAL A 172 -3.77 1.26 6.31
C VAL A 172 -3.57 -0.25 6.07
N ALA A 173 -4.50 -1.10 6.53
CA ALA A 173 -4.41 -2.55 6.30
C ALA A 173 -4.47 -2.89 4.81
N HIS A 174 -5.43 -2.33 4.07
CA HIS A 174 -5.56 -2.57 2.63
C HIS A 174 -4.44 -1.89 1.84
N TYR A 175 -3.97 -0.72 2.28
CA TYR A 175 -2.85 -0.01 1.66
C TYR A 175 -1.57 -0.86 1.72
N LEU A 176 -1.24 -1.39 2.89
CA LEU A 176 -0.08 -2.26 3.08
C LEU A 176 -0.26 -3.59 2.33
N LEU A 177 -1.42 -4.24 2.45
CA LEU A 177 -1.69 -5.51 1.78
C LEU A 177 -1.56 -5.38 0.26
N GLY A 178 -2.18 -4.36 -0.32
CA GLY A 178 -2.11 -4.10 -1.77
C GLY A 178 -0.71 -3.68 -2.22
N GLY A 179 -0.04 -2.80 -1.49
CA GLY A 179 1.31 -2.34 -1.82
C GLY A 179 2.37 -3.46 -1.75
N ILE A 180 2.31 -4.28 -0.70
CA ILE A 180 3.21 -5.42 -0.50
C ILE A 180 2.88 -6.54 -1.51
N GLY A 181 1.60 -6.86 -1.69
CA GLY A 181 1.16 -7.88 -2.66
C GLY A 181 1.56 -7.55 -4.09
N THR A 182 1.49 -6.27 -4.47
CA THR A 182 1.94 -5.78 -5.78
C THR A 182 3.43 -6.03 -5.98
N THR A 183 4.25 -5.66 -4.98
CA THR A 183 5.71 -5.83 -5.04
C THR A 183 6.10 -7.31 -5.03
N TRP A 184 5.41 -8.12 -4.22
CA TRP A 184 5.63 -9.56 -4.13
C TRP A 184 5.40 -10.26 -5.47
N ALA A 185 4.28 -9.98 -6.13
CA ALA A 185 3.96 -10.56 -7.44
C ALA A 185 4.95 -10.11 -8.52
N PHE A 186 5.31 -8.82 -8.53
CA PHE A 186 6.33 -8.26 -9.43
C PHE A 186 7.68 -8.97 -9.29
N PHE A 187 8.19 -9.11 -8.07
CA PHE A 187 9.49 -9.74 -7.82
C PHE A 187 9.50 -11.23 -8.13
N LEU A 188 8.47 -11.98 -7.73
CA LEU A 188 8.46 -13.42 -7.96
C LEU A 188 8.26 -13.76 -9.43
N ALA A 189 7.35 -13.09 -10.13
CA ALA A 189 7.21 -13.27 -11.56
C ALA A 189 8.53 -12.99 -12.28
N ARG A 190 9.17 -11.85 -11.98
CA ARG A 190 10.47 -11.48 -12.55
C ARG A 190 11.53 -12.55 -12.29
N ALA A 191 11.69 -13.00 -11.05
CA ALA A 191 12.71 -13.98 -10.68
C ALA A 191 12.48 -15.37 -11.31
N THR A 192 11.22 -15.78 -11.48
CA THR A 192 10.89 -17.09 -12.07
C THR A 192 11.01 -17.12 -13.59
N THR A 193 10.81 -15.98 -14.26
CA THR A 193 10.88 -15.89 -15.73
C THR A 193 12.30 -15.69 -16.24
N THR A 194 13.24 -15.19 -15.43
CA THR A 194 14.65 -14.97 -15.81
C THR A 194 15.54 -16.22 -15.70
N ARG A 195 15.00 -17.42 -15.96
CA ARG A 195 15.81 -18.64 -16.06
C ARG A 195 16.28 -18.87 -17.49
#